data_AF-A0A3N5FTG5-F1
#
_entry.id   AF-A0A3N5FTG5-F1
#
_cell.length_a   1.000
_cell.length_b   1.000
_cell.length_c   1.000
_cell.angle_alpha   90.00
_cell.angle_beta   90.00
_cell.angle_gamma   90.00
#
_symmetry.space_group_name_H-M   'P 1'
#
loop_
_entity.id
_entity.type
_entity.pdbx_description
1 polymer ?
#
loop_
_entity_poly.entity_id
_entity_poly.type
_entity_poly.pdbx_seq_one_letter_code
_entity_poly.pdbx_strand_id
1 'polypeptide(L)' 'MAPLDARMRVLEEWFRLPESRRRHATDAVAFAFRMLRDQPDLLNDRKDAGHELIVAWLTPYLNKAEAG' A
#
# COMPACT_ATOMS: atom_id res chain seq x y z
N MET A 1 3.72 0.77 -18.44
CA MET A 1 2.51 1.27 -17.76
C MET A 1 2.93 2.45 -16.88
N ALA A 2 2.12 3.50 -16.79
CA ALA A 2 2.53 4.71 -16.07
C ALA A 2 2.52 4.44 -14.54
N PRO A 3 3.43 5.02 -13.75
CA PRO A 3 3.46 4.85 -12.29
C PRO A 3 2.17 5.29 -11.59
N LEU A 4 1.32 6.06 -12.27
CA LEU A 4 -0.02 6.46 -11.82
C LEU A 4 -1.00 5.28 -11.75
N ASP A 5 -0.94 4.33 -12.69
CA ASP A 5 -1.80 3.15 -12.71
C ASP A 5 -1.52 2.22 -11.52
N ALA A 6 -0.24 2.08 -11.16
CA ALA A 6 0.17 1.25 -10.03
C ALA A 6 -0.31 1.81 -8.69
N ARG A 7 -0.14 3.12 -8.49
CA ARG A 7 -0.63 3.82 -7.30
C ARG A 7 -2.14 3.70 -7.16
N MET A 8 -2.88 3.90 -8.26
CA MET A 8 -4.34 3.84 -8.24
C MET A 8 -4.84 2.45 -7.84
N ARG A 9 -4.30 1.38 -8.44
CA ARG A 9 -4.66 0.01 -8.08
C ARG A 9 -4.35 -0.35 -6.63
N VAL A 10 -3.18 0.07 -6.14
CA VAL A 10 -2.78 -0.13 -4.74
C VAL A 10 -3.78 0.54 -3.79
N LEU A 11 -4.20 1.76 -4.10
CA LEU A 11 -5.20 2.46 -3.29
C LEU A 11 -6.57 1.81 -3.39
N GLU A 12 -7.03 1.40 -4.57
CA GLU A 12 -8.30 0.71 -4.75
C GLU A 12 -8.38 -0.58 -3.92
N GLU A 13 -7.36 -1.43 -3.99
CA GLU A 13 -7.30 -2.67 -3.21
C GLU A 13 -7.17 -2.39 -1.71
N TRP A 14 -6.48 -1.32 -1.32
CA TRP A 14 -6.42 -0.87 0.07
C TRP A 14 -7.80 -0.43 0.57
N PHE A 15 -8.50 0.43 -0.16
CA PHE A 15 -9.84 0.92 0.21
C PHE A 15 -10.91 -0.17 0.21
N ARG A 16 -10.69 -1.27 -0.54
CA ARG A 16 -11.52 -2.47 -0.51
C ARG A 16 -11.44 -3.24 0.81
N LEU A 17 -10.36 -3.06 1.57
CA LEU A 17 -10.22 -3.70 2.88
C LEU A 17 -11.17 -3.08 3.92
N PRO A 18 -11.65 -3.88 4.90
CA PRO A 18 -12.42 -3.35 6.01
C PRO A 18 -11.59 -2.35 6.82
N GLU A 19 -12.24 -1.34 7.39
CA GLU A 19 -11.57 -0.28 8.18
C GLU A 19 -10.71 -0.83 9.33
N SER A 20 -11.09 -1.95 9.94
CA SER A 20 -10.30 -2.61 10.98
C SER A 20 -8.87 -2.96 10.53
N ARG A 21 -8.68 -3.26 9.23
CA ARG A 21 -7.37 -3.53 8.63
C ARG A 21 -6.70 -2.29 8.02
N ARG A 22 -7.40 -1.16 7.93
CA ARG A 22 -6.81 0.10 7.43
C ARG A 22 -6.31 1.02 8.54
N ARG A 23 -6.37 0.55 9.79
CA ARG A 23 -6.16 1.38 10.98
C ARG A 23 -4.73 1.33 11.51
N HIS A 24 -3.98 0.26 11.25
CA HIS A 24 -2.65 0.08 11.81
C HIS A 24 -1.58 0.15 10.72
N ALA A 25 -0.43 0.77 11.05
CA ALA A 25 0.72 0.82 10.18
C ALA A 25 1.24 -0.60 9.83
N THR A 26 1.12 -1.54 10.77
CA THR A 26 1.45 -2.95 10.57
C THR A 26 0.63 -3.59 9.45
N ASP A 27 -0.67 -3.27 9.34
CA ASP A 27 -1.51 -3.76 8.25
C ASP A 27 -1.13 -3.13 6.90
N ALA A 28 -0.70 -1.87 6.90
CA ALA A 28 -0.20 -1.19 5.70
C ALA A 28 1.06 -1.88 5.14
N VAL A 29 1.98 -2.23 6.04
CA VAL A 29 3.21 -2.96 5.70
C VAL A 29 2.87 -4.36 5.21
N ALA A 30 2.01 -5.09 5.94
CA ALA A 30 1.55 -6.42 5.51
C ALA A 30 0.84 -6.40 4.14
N PHE A 31 0.07 -5.35 3.86
CA PHE A 31 -0.56 -5.13 2.57
C PHE A 31 0.47 -4.82 1.47
N ALA A 32 1.47 -3.99 1.75
CA ALA A 32 2.56 -3.71 0.81
C ALA A 32 3.31 -4.98 0.41
N PHE A 33 3.67 -5.82 1.40
CA PHE A 33 4.29 -7.13 1.13
C PHE A 33 3.38 -8.08 0.36
N ARG A 34 2.06 -8.08 0.67
CA ARG A 34 1.09 -8.88 -0.09
C ARG A 34 0.99 -8.42 -1.54
N MET A 35 0.94 -7.11 -1.80
CA MET A 35 0.90 -6.54 -3.15
C MET A 35 2.15 -6.88 -3.96
N LEU A 36 3.34 -6.82 -3.33
CA LEU A 36 4.58 -7.24 -3.98
C LEU A 36 4.59 -8.73 -4.35
N ARG A 37 3.95 -9.58 -3.53
CA ARG A 37 3.88 -11.01 -3.80
C ARG A 37 2.83 -11.37 -4.85
N ASP A 38 1.68 -10.71 -4.81
CA ASP A 38 0.52 -11.00 -5.66
C ASP A 38 0.66 -10.36 -7.05
N GLN A 39 1.20 -9.14 -7.10
CA GLN A 39 1.38 -8.37 -8.31
C GLN A 39 2.81 -7.82 -8.41
N PRO A 40 3.83 -8.70 -8.47
CA PRO A 40 5.22 -8.28 -8.53
C PRO A 40 5.46 -7.37 -9.73
N ASP A 41 4.88 -7.68 -10.90
CA ASP A 41 5.06 -6.94 -12.15
C ASP A 41 4.62 -5.46 -12.07
N LEU A 42 3.60 -5.19 -11.26
CA LEU A 42 3.05 -3.85 -11.02
C LEU A 42 4.02 -2.93 -10.25
N LEU A 43 4.99 -3.52 -9.55
CA LEU A 43 5.90 -2.85 -8.63
C LEU A 43 7.38 -3.16 -8.94
N ASN A 44 7.64 -4.07 -9.89
CA ASN A 44 8.97 -4.59 -10.26
C ASN A 44 9.88 -3.54 -10.91
N ASP A 45 9.28 -2.49 -11.49
CA ASP A 45 10.01 -1.41 -12.17
C ASP A 45 10.94 -0.65 -11.22
N ARG A 46 10.68 -0.71 -9.90
CA ARG A 46 11.53 -0.15 -8.85
C ARG A 46 11.99 -1.25 -7.89
N LYS A 47 12.90 -2.09 -8.39
CA LYS A 47 13.50 -3.28 -7.73
C LYS A 47 13.93 -3.14 -6.26
N ASP A 48 14.09 -1.93 -5.73
CA ASP A 48 14.52 -1.70 -4.35
C ASP A 48 13.47 -0.97 -3.48
N ALA A 49 12.62 -0.13 -4.10
CA ALA A 49 11.74 0.80 -3.38
C ALA A 49 10.25 0.42 -3.37
N GLY A 50 9.87 -0.76 -3.88
CA GLY A 50 8.47 -1.12 -4.10
C GLY A 50 7.59 -1.09 -2.84
N HIS A 51 8.06 -1.68 -1.73
CA HIS A 51 7.29 -1.70 -0.47
C HIS A 51 7.25 -0.32 0.20
N GLU A 52 8.39 0.37 0.29
CA GLU A 52 8.45 1.71 0.88
C GLU A 52 7.58 2.71 0.11
N LEU A 53 7.53 2.59 -1.21
CA LEU A 53 6.69 3.43 -2.07
C LEU A 53 5.19 3.17 -1.83
N ILE A 54 4.79 1.90 -1.68
CA ILE A 54 3.41 1.56 -1.33
C ILE A 54 3.07 2.10 0.05
N VAL A 55 3.94 1.87 1.04
CA VAL A 55 3.72 2.40 2.40
C VAL A 55 3.59 3.91 2.37
N ALA A 56 4.47 4.62 1.64
CA ALA A 56 4.39 6.07 1.48
C ALA A 56 3.07 6.54 0.83
N TRP A 57 2.48 5.75 -0.08
CA TRP A 57 1.17 6.04 -0.64
C TRP A 57 0.03 5.79 0.34
N LEU A 58 0.18 4.83 1.25
CA LEU A 58 -0.81 4.47 2.26
C LEU A 58 -0.76 5.36 3.49
N THR A 59 0.43 5.86 3.87
CA THR A 59 0.67 6.76 5.01
C THR A 59 -0.36 7.88 5.17
N PRO A 60 -0.71 8.67 4.13
CA PRO A 60 -1.73 9.73 4.28
C PRO A 60 -3.15 9.21 4.52
N TYR A 61 -3.42 7.93 4.28
CA TYR A 61 -4.72 7.28 4.46
C TYR A 61 -4.78 6.36 5.68
N LEU A 62 -3.64 6.09 6.31
CA LEU A 62 -3.59 5.46 7.62
C LEU A 62 -4.19 6.43 8.62
N ASN A 63 -5.42 6.14 9.01
CA ASN A 63 -6.20 6.96 9.92
C ASN A 63 -5.35 7.23 11.16
N LYS A 64 -5.10 8.51 11.45
CA LYS A 64 -4.66 9.18 12.69
C LYS A 64 -4.67 8.30 13.96
N ALA A 65 -3.93 7.19 13.98
CA ALA A 65 -4.00 6.18 15.04
C ALA A 65 -3.05 6.51 16.20
N GLU A 66 -2.35 7.65 16.11
CA GLU A 66 -1.57 8.26 17.19
C GLU A 66 -2.14 9.65 17.52
N ALA A 67 -3.40 9.68 17.93
CA ALA A 67 -3.95 10.78 18.72
C ALA A 67 -4.85 10.16 19.80
N GLY A 68 -4.24 9.31 20.63
CA GLY A 68 -4.77 8.88 21.92
C GLY A 68 -3.78 9.31 22.98
#